data_AF-A0A814T6J3-F1
#
_entry.id   AF-A0A814T6J3-F1
#
_cell.length_a   1.000
_cell.length_b   1.000
_cell.length_c   1.000
_cell.angle_alpha   90.00
_cell.angle_beta   90.00
_cell.angle_gamma   90.00
#
_symmetry.space_group_name_H-M   'P 1'
#
loop_
_entity.id
_entity.type
_entity.pdbx_description
1 polymer ?
#
loop_
_entity_poly.entity_id
_entity_poly.type
_entity_poly.pdbx_seq_one_letter_code
_entity_poly.pdbx_strand_id
1 'polypeptide(L)'
;MTRPSTVRNRRSTNKSSSTTKVSNDRSNTEPGQLSQESSLFSSYVQSPLFYILFVLILAVLIGYIHFQYVYILFENDKHFSHLSTLERELSFRTEMGLYYSYFKQLIESKTFLNGFQSIVHDNRTEAPSIINVLERFNLYPEVILSLIYRYLDSRGSLHQTCYRTERGQTMPPVLSCEGHKEPTYFYVTCVFILNGLLLSTLFVFATYLSQSIYGGLLTTAAYFYNHGEATRVMWTPPLRESFSFPFHVIQLFALTYVLQKPLTFRQLKVESSNNNLKNDASILSQQKIEKIQLILLLSITSILYLLPWQFAQFTMATQLLSVGLLYILNLISLEKLLFLNCIQTLSLLLTTLFMFGNRMLLTSLFSQVIITFYLVYAIDHLTSSYLSITNRFKLIFKHTLIVVISFLFTKLVIMKFLSVDDDQHIWDIFRSKFDKNFRTFHTQL
;
A
#
# COMPACT_ATOMS: atom_id res chain seq x y z
N MET A 1 -63.85 -0.31 80.62
CA MET A 1 -64.93 -1.29 80.44
C MET A 1 -64.86 -1.84 79.02
N THR A 2 -64.82 -3.17 78.91
CA THR A 2 -65.32 -4.03 77.82
C THR A 2 -64.84 -3.85 76.36
N ARG A 3 -64.05 -4.84 75.91
CA ARG A 3 -63.99 -5.46 74.56
C ARG A 3 -65.41 -5.85 74.05
N PRO A 4 -65.67 -6.21 72.76
CA PRO A 4 -64.77 -6.98 71.85
C PRO A 4 -64.79 -6.59 70.34
N SER A 5 -63.71 -6.93 69.58
CA SER A 5 -63.64 -7.87 68.41
C SER A 5 -64.43 -7.47 67.15
N THR A 6 -63.89 -7.38 65.93
CA THR A 6 -63.09 -8.35 65.13
C THR A 6 -62.42 -7.63 63.93
N VAL A 7 -61.11 -7.82 63.66
CA VAL A 7 -60.51 -8.63 62.55
C VAL A 7 -61.10 -8.27 61.17
N ARG A 8 -60.38 -7.71 60.18
CA ARG A 8 -59.16 -8.23 59.51
C ARG A 8 -58.50 -7.17 58.59
N ASN A 9 -57.17 -7.07 58.71
CA ASN A 9 -56.11 -6.59 57.79
C ASN A 9 -56.35 -5.35 56.88
N ARG A 10 -55.70 -4.20 57.15
CA ARG A 10 -54.29 -3.82 56.79
C ARG A 10 -54.06 -3.83 55.28
N ARG A 11 -53.59 -2.78 54.60
CA ARG A 11 -52.98 -1.47 54.92
C ARG A 11 -53.19 -0.62 53.67
N SER A 12 -53.87 0.53 53.74
CA SER A 12 -53.29 1.87 54.00
C SER A 12 -52.32 2.32 52.88
N THR A 13 -52.71 3.30 52.05
CA THR A 13 -52.54 4.77 52.23
C THR A 13 -51.36 5.24 51.36
N ASN A 14 -51.39 6.32 50.56
CA ASN A 14 -52.20 7.54 50.45
C ASN A 14 -52.10 8.00 48.96
N LYS A 15 -53.15 8.48 48.26
CA LYS A 15 -53.78 9.83 48.34
C LYS A 15 -52.73 10.96 48.43
N SER A 16 -52.80 12.08 47.74
CA SER A 16 -53.82 12.74 46.93
C SER A 16 -53.14 14.01 46.40
N SER A 17 -53.47 14.48 45.19
CA SER A 17 -54.16 15.77 44.93
C SER A 17 -53.28 16.59 43.98
N SER A 18 -53.71 17.43 43.05
CA SER A 18 -54.97 17.69 42.33
C SER A 18 -54.66 18.93 41.46
N THR A 19 -55.14 18.96 40.19
CA THR A 19 -55.52 20.16 39.40
C THR A 19 -54.43 21.23 39.10
N THR A 20 -54.30 21.87 37.93
CA THR A 20 -55.30 22.31 36.94
C THR A 20 -54.59 22.70 35.63
N LYS A 21 -55.29 22.53 34.50
CA LYS A 21 -54.92 22.98 33.14
C LYS A 21 -55.22 24.48 32.96
N VAL A 22 -54.39 25.18 32.18
CA VAL A 22 -54.78 26.39 31.44
C VAL A 22 -54.24 26.27 30.00
N SER A 23 -55.16 26.40 29.05
CA SER A 23 -54.99 26.39 27.60
C SER A 23 -54.67 27.78 27.04
N ASN A 24 -53.94 27.84 25.92
CA ASN A 24 -54.04 28.96 24.99
C ASN A 24 -53.73 28.50 23.56
N ASP A 25 -54.74 28.59 22.69
CA ASP A 25 -54.67 28.45 21.24
C ASP A 25 -54.18 29.75 20.59
N ARG A 26 -53.42 29.65 19.49
CA ARG A 26 -53.62 30.45 18.24
C ARG A 26 -52.66 30.07 17.09
N SER A 27 -53.31 29.60 16.01
CA SER A 27 -53.14 29.92 14.57
C SER A 27 -51.82 29.63 13.81
N ASN A 28 -51.93 28.60 12.96
CA ASN A 28 -51.47 28.41 11.57
C ASN A 28 -50.68 29.52 10.85
N THR A 29 -49.54 29.13 10.27
CA THR A 29 -49.12 29.56 8.92
C THR A 29 -48.18 28.49 8.32
N GLU A 30 -48.54 27.88 7.18
CA GLU A 30 -47.65 27.00 6.40
C GLU A 30 -46.53 27.80 5.71
N PRO A 31 -45.40 27.13 5.37
CA PRO A 31 -45.21 26.84 3.96
C PRO A 31 -44.69 25.41 3.73
N GLY A 32 -45.58 24.51 3.33
CA GLY A 32 -45.21 23.32 2.58
C GLY A 32 -45.00 23.70 1.12
N GLN A 33 -43.80 23.42 0.58
CA GLN A 33 -43.55 23.07 -0.83
C GLN A 33 -42.04 22.94 -1.18
N LEU A 34 -41.09 23.40 -0.33
CA LEU A 34 -39.65 23.30 -0.63
C LEU A 34 -38.96 22.04 -0.08
N SER A 35 -39.63 21.26 0.76
CA SER A 35 -39.08 20.09 1.46
C SER A 35 -39.33 18.75 0.75
N GLN A 36 -40.18 18.73 -0.28
CA GLN A 36 -40.63 17.48 -0.89
C GLN A 36 -39.71 17.04 -2.05
N GLU A 37 -39.17 17.97 -2.85
CA GLU A 37 -38.19 17.64 -3.92
C GLU A 37 -36.82 17.21 -3.36
N SER A 38 -36.38 17.81 -2.24
CA SER A 38 -35.12 17.43 -1.57
C SER A 38 -35.17 16.05 -0.90
N SER A 39 -36.37 15.59 -0.53
CA SER A 39 -36.59 14.26 0.05
C SER A 39 -36.57 13.11 -0.96
N LEU A 40 -36.87 13.40 -2.24
CA LEU A 40 -36.86 12.41 -3.33
C LEU A 40 -35.43 12.15 -3.84
N PHE A 41 -34.56 13.16 -3.84
CA PHE A 41 -33.15 12.98 -4.18
C PHE A 41 -32.36 12.28 -3.07
N SER A 42 -32.73 12.50 -1.80
CA SER A 42 -32.09 11.87 -0.64
C SER A 42 -32.41 10.37 -0.50
N SER A 43 -33.49 9.89 -1.12
CA SER A 43 -33.93 8.49 -1.05
C SER A 43 -33.39 7.62 -2.20
N TYR A 44 -32.86 8.23 -3.26
CA TYR A 44 -32.28 7.50 -4.41
C TYR A 44 -30.80 7.08 -4.20
N VAL A 45 -30.13 7.64 -3.19
CA VAL A 45 -28.68 7.40 -2.88
C VAL A 45 -28.46 6.20 -1.93
N GLN A 46 -29.52 5.47 -1.58
CA GLN A 46 -29.51 4.51 -0.46
C GLN A 46 -29.11 3.05 -0.79
N SER A 47 -28.48 2.76 -1.93
CA SER A 47 -27.76 1.49 -2.07
C SER A 47 -26.26 1.71 -1.85
N PRO A 48 -25.64 1.03 -0.86
CA PRO A 48 -24.20 1.15 -0.61
C PRO A 48 -23.39 0.78 -1.86
N LEU A 49 -23.95 -0.07 -2.72
CA LEU A 49 -23.35 -0.49 -3.98
C LEU A 49 -23.27 0.65 -5.01
N PHE A 50 -24.32 1.46 -5.17
CA PHE A 50 -24.30 2.60 -6.09
C PHE A 50 -23.26 3.64 -5.66
N TYR A 51 -23.17 3.92 -4.36
CA TYR A 51 -22.15 4.83 -3.83
C TYR A 51 -20.73 4.30 -4.09
N ILE A 52 -20.47 3.01 -3.80
CA ILE A 52 -19.17 2.38 -4.08
C ILE A 52 -18.84 2.44 -5.58
N LEU A 53 -19.81 2.11 -6.45
CA LEU A 53 -19.62 2.16 -7.90
C LEU A 53 -19.31 3.60 -8.37
N PHE A 54 -20.03 4.59 -7.85
CA PHE A 54 -19.79 6.00 -8.15
C PHE A 54 -18.37 6.44 -7.74
N VAL A 55 -17.93 6.07 -6.54
CA VAL A 55 -16.57 6.34 -6.06
C VAL A 55 -15.51 5.66 -6.94
N LEU A 56 -15.75 4.42 -7.35
CA LEU A 56 -14.83 3.69 -8.24
C LEU A 56 -14.74 4.33 -9.63
N ILE A 57 -15.86 4.76 -10.21
CA ILE A 57 -15.88 5.47 -11.49
C ILE A 57 -15.09 6.78 -11.39
N LEU A 58 -15.31 7.54 -10.31
CA LEU A 58 -14.58 8.78 -10.07
C LEU A 58 -13.08 8.54 -9.87
N ALA A 59 -12.71 7.46 -9.18
CA ALA A 59 -11.32 7.06 -9.00
C ALA A 59 -10.63 6.76 -10.34
N VAL A 60 -11.29 5.98 -11.22
CA VAL A 60 -10.78 5.67 -12.56
C VAL A 60 -10.63 6.93 -13.40
N LEU A 61 -11.59 7.85 -13.33
CA LEU A 61 -11.53 9.13 -14.03
C LEU A 61 -10.32 9.97 -13.57
N ILE A 62 -10.12 10.09 -12.26
CA ILE A 62 -8.97 10.81 -11.67
C ILE A 62 -7.65 10.15 -12.10
N GLY A 63 -7.57 8.82 -12.08
CA GLY A 63 -6.40 8.08 -12.57
C GLY A 63 -6.11 8.33 -14.04
N TYR A 64 -7.15 8.36 -14.88
CA TYR A 64 -7.01 8.68 -16.29
C TYR A 64 -6.53 10.11 -16.52
N ILE A 65 -7.08 11.09 -15.77
CA ILE A 65 -6.61 12.48 -15.80
C ILE A 65 -5.14 12.57 -15.41
N HIS A 66 -4.71 11.84 -14.36
CA HIS A 66 -3.32 11.82 -13.94
C HIS A 66 -2.40 11.19 -14.99
N PHE A 67 -2.81 10.07 -15.59
CA PHE A 67 -2.10 9.44 -16.70
C PHE A 67 -1.88 10.43 -17.86
N GLN A 68 -2.93 11.12 -18.29
CA GLN A 68 -2.84 12.12 -19.35
C GLN A 68 -1.97 13.32 -18.95
N TYR A 69 -2.12 13.79 -17.71
CA TYR A 69 -1.32 14.89 -17.19
C TYR A 69 0.18 14.58 -17.21
N VAL A 70 0.58 13.42 -16.69
CA VAL A 70 1.98 12.96 -16.69
C VAL A 70 2.49 12.78 -18.12
N TYR A 71 1.67 12.21 -19.02
CA TYR A 71 2.04 12.05 -20.42
C TYR A 71 2.30 13.39 -21.11
N ILE A 72 1.41 14.38 -20.91
CA ILE A 72 1.57 15.73 -21.46
C ILE A 72 2.80 16.43 -20.87
N LEU A 73 3.05 16.29 -19.57
CA LEU A 73 4.25 16.87 -18.95
C LEU A 73 5.53 16.25 -19.49
N PHE A 74 5.56 14.92 -19.66
CA PHE A 74 6.69 14.22 -20.26
C PHE A 74 6.93 14.69 -21.71
N GLU A 75 5.86 14.84 -22.50
CA GLU A 75 5.97 15.32 -23.88
C GLU A 75 6.42 16.78 -23.95
N ASN A 76 5.97 17.63 -23.03
CA ASN A 76 6.37 19.03 -22.96
C ASN A 76 7.83 19.21 -22.52
N ASP A 77 8.35 18.32 -21.65
CA ASP A 77 9.74 18.37 -21.16
C ASP A 77 10.73 17.77 -22.18
N LYS A 78 10.38 16.63 -22.79
CA LYS A 78 11.28 15.87 -23.65
C LYS A 78 11.07 16.09 -25.14
N HIS A 79 9.92 16.60 -25.56
CA HIS A 79 9.49 16.60 -26.96
C HIS A 79 9.66 15.22 -27.60
N PHE A 80 9.18 14.19 -26.89
CA PHE A 80 9.49 12.79 -27.16
C PHE A 80 9.00 12.33 -28.54
N SER A 81 7.92 12.93 -29.04
CA SER A 81 7.41 12.78 -30.42
C SER A 81 8.41 13.20 -31.49
N HIS A 82 9.10 14.30 -31.28
CA HIS A 82 10.03 14.88 -32.25
C HIS A 82 11.38 14.14 -32.33
N LEU A 83 11.69 13.31 -31.33
CA LEU A 83 12.93 12.55 -31.28
C LEU A 83 12.89 11.33 -32.20
N SER A 84 14.00 11.05 -32.88
CA SER A 84 14.19 9.79 -33.60
C SER A 84 14.27 8.60 -32.63
N THR A 85 14.09 7.37 -33.11
CA THR A 85 14.19 6.16 -32.25
C THR A 85 15.49 6.10 -31.47
N LEU A 86 16.64 6.40 -32.10
CA LEU A 86 17.93 6.40 -31.40
C LEU A 86 18.00 7.49 -30.32
N GLU A 87 17.53 8.69 -30.60
CA GLU A 87 17.53 9.80 -29.64
C GLU A 87 16.61 9.51 -28.45
N ARG A 88 15.46 8.87 -28.67
CA ARG A 88 14.56 8.40 -27.60
C ARG A 88 15.25 7.40 -26.69
N GLU A 89 15.99 6.45 -27.24
CA GLU A 89 16.75 5.48 -26.43
C GLU A 89 17.88 6.16 -25.64
N LEU A 90 18.58 7.12 -26.24
CA LEU A 90 19.61 7.91 -25.58
C LEU A 90 19.07 8.89 -24.53
N SER A 91 17.77 9.21 -24.57
CA SER A 91 17.11 10.02 -23.54
C SER A 91 17.04 9.29 -22.20
N PHE A 92 17.00 7.94 -22.23
CA PHE A 92 17.07 7.12 -21.03
C PHE A 92 18.52 7.01 -20.55
N ARG A 93 18.88 7.90 -19.62
CA ARG A 93 20.22 7.91 -19.00
C ARG A 93 20.31 6.93 -17.84
N THR A 94 21.53 6.53 -17.52
CA THR A 94 21.88 5.74 -16.32
C THR A 94 21.03 4.47 -16.16
N GLU A 95 20.33 4.33 -15.05
CA GLU A 95 19.54 3.15 -14.68
C GLU A 95 18.35 2.94 -15.62
N MET A 96 17.76 4.04 -16.12
CA MET A 96 16.61 3.99 -17.02
C MET A 96 16.98 3.31 -18.34
N GLY A 97 18.14 3.67 -18.89
CA GLY A 97 18.67 3.08 -20.12
C GLY A 97 19.05 1.62 -19.93
N LEU A 98 19.62 1.29 -18.76
CA LEU A 98 19.94 -0.08 -18.40
C LEU A 98 18.69 -0.96 -18.40
N TYR A 99 17.62 -0.56 -17.69
CA TYR A 99 16.39 -1.35 -17.59
C TYR A 99 15.68 -1.48 -18.95
N TYR A 100 15.59 -0.38 -19.69
CA TYR A 100 15.02 -0.39 -21.03
C TYR A 100 15.80 -1.31 -21.98
N SER A 101 17.15 -1.37 -21.87
CA SER A 101 17.96 -2.26 -22.72
C SER A 101 17.63 -3.74 -22.54
N TYR A 102 17.35 -4.18 -21.31
CA TYR A 102 16.92 -5.55 -21.03
C TYR A 102 15.50 -5.84 -21.53
N PHE A 103 14.58 -4.88 -21.36
CA PHE A 103 13.26 -4.97 -21.97
C PHE A 103 13.35 -5.13 -23.50
N LYS A 104 14.18 -4.31 -24.16
CA LYS A 104 14.44 -4.36 -25.60
C LYS A 104 15.04 -5.72 -26.02
N GLN A 105 16.02 -6.23 -25.29
CA GLN A 105 16.62 -7.54 -25.55
C GLN A 105 15.58 -8.69 -25.49
N LEU A 106 14.63 -8.63 -24.54
CA LEU A 106 13.58 -9.65 -24.41
C LEU A 106 12.57 -9.63 -25.57
N ILE A 107 12.21 -8.45 -26.07
CA ILE A 107 11.26 -8.32 -27.19
C ILE A 107 11.92 -8.64 -28.55
N GLU A 108 13.19 -8.30 -28.74
CA GLU A 108 13.92 -8.56 -30.00
C GLU A 108 14.40 -10.01 -30.13
N SER A 109 14.45 -10.75 -29.03
CA SER A 109 14.83 -12.17 -29.04
C SER A 109 13.86 -13.05 -29.84
N LYS A 110 14.41 -13.98 -30.64
CA LYS A 110 13.64 -14.92 -31.48
C LYS A 110 12.51 -15.62 -30.71
N THR A 111 12.80 -16.14 -29.52
CA THR A 111 11.83 -16.74 -28.60
C THR A 111 11.99 -16.13 -27.21
N PHE A 112 10.90 -16.05 -26.45
CA PHE A 112 10.94 -15.46 -25.12
C PHE A 112 11.87 -16.21 -24.18
N LEU A 113 11.88 -17.55 -24.26
CA LEU A 113 12.76 -18.39 -23.46
C LEU A 113 14.24 -18.13 -23.75
N ASN A 114 14.62 -17.90 -25.01
CA ASN A 114 16.00 -17.57 -25.36
C ASN A 114 16.39 -16.19 -24.79
N GLY A 115 15.49 -15.21 -24.88
CA GLY A 115 15.67 -13.91 -24.24
C GLY A 115 15.82 -14.04 -22.73
N PHE A 116 14.93 -14.80 -22.08
CA PHE A 116 14.96 -15.03 -20.65
C PHE A 116 16.25 -15.73 -20.19
N GLN A 117 16.69 -16.77 -20.91
CA GLN A 117 17.95 -17.44 -20.60
C GLN A 117 19.16 -16.51 -20.74
N SER A 118 19.14 -15.60 -21.73
CA SER A 118 20.21 -14.64 -21.94
C SER A 118 20.35 -13.59 -20.82
N ILE A 119 19.27 -13.28 -20.09
CA ILE A 119 19.32 -12.38 -18.93
C ILE A 119 19.62 -13.12 -17.61
N VAL A 120 19.28 -14.41 -17.51
CA VAL A 120 19.60 -15.21 -16.32
C VAL A 120 21.08 -15.62 -16.31
N HIS A 121 21.69 -15.79 -17.49
CA HIS A 121 23.12 -16.10 -17.64
C HIS A 121 23.80 -14.99 -18.44
N ASP A 122 23.83 -13.78 -17.89
CA ASP A 122 24.49 -12.67 -18.58
C ASP A 122 25.98 -12.61 -18.25
N ASN A 123 26.81 -12.56 -19.29
CA ASN A 123 28.26 -12.39 -19.21
C ASN A 123 28.72 -11.04 -19.80
N ARG A 124 27.79 -10.18 -20.23
CA ARG A 124 28.15 -8.91 -20.89
C ARG A 124 28.22 -7.75 -19.92
N THR A 125 27.37 -7.73 -18.90
CA THR A 125 27.26 -6.58 -17.99
C THR A 125 28.36 -6.53 -16.94
N GLU A 126 28.76 -7.67 -16.38
CA GLU A 126 29.83 -7.78 -15.38
C GLU A 126 30.90 -8.81 -15.80
N ALA A 127 31.39 -8.74 -17.04
CA ALA A 127 32.48 -9.61 -17.52
C ALA A 127 33.74 -9.44 -16.63
N PRO A 128 34.39 -10.52 -16.14
CA PRO A 128 34.32 -11.92 -16.58
C PRO A 128 33.32 -12.81 -15.82
N SER A 129 32.54 -12.27 -14.88
CA SER A 129 31.57 -13.05 -14.11
C SER A 129 30.24 -13.19 -14.84
N ILE A 130 29.63 -14.37 -14.73
CA ILE A 130 28.26 -14.60 -15.18
C ILE A 130 27.33 -14.23 -14.03
N ILE A 131 26.40 -13.31 -14.28
CA ILE A 131 25.45 -12.84 -13.27
C ILE A 131 24.01 -13.16 -13.68
N ASN A 132 23.19 -13.44 -12.66
CA ASN A 132 21.75 -13.47 -12.83
C ASN A 132 21.20 -12.06 -12.68
N VAL A 133 20.83 -11.45 -13.80
CA VAL A 133 20.39 -10.05 -13.86
C VAL A 133 19.06 -9.85 -13.12
N LEU A 134 18.21 -10.89 -13.03
CA LEU A 134 16.95 -10.82 -12.28
C LEU A 134 17.18 -10.66 -10.78
N GLU A 135 18.16 -11.38 -10.24
CA GLU A 135 18.55 -11.29 -8.83
C GLU A 135 19.27 -9.97 -8.55
N ARG A 136 20.19 -9.57 -9.44
CA ARG A 136 21.05 -8.40 -9.24
C ARG A 136 20.31 -7.07 -9.36
N PHE A 137 19.39 -6.94 -10.33
CA PHE A 137 18.77 -5.66 -10.68
C PHE A 137 17.24 -5.62 -10.55
N ASN A 138 16.60 -6.70 -10.09
CA ASN A 138 15.14 -6.75 -9.88
C ASN A 138 14.31 -6.43 -11.15
N LEU A 139 14.70 -6.99 -12.31
CA LEU A 139 14.05 -6.76 -13.61
C LEU A 139 12.69 -7.47 -13.82
N TYR A 140 11.97 -7.79 -12.76
CA TYR A 140 10.64 -8.41 -12.86
C TYR A 140 9.64 -7.57 -13.69
N PRO A 141 9.58 -6.23 -13.57
CA PRO A 141 8.69 -5.42 -14.39
C PRO A 141 8.97 -5.58 -15.89
N GLU A 142 10.24 -5.58 -16.31
CA GLU A 142 10.64 -5.67 -17.72
C GLU A 142 10.33 -7.05 -18.32
N VAL A 143 10.48 -8.12 -17.54
CA VAL A 143 10.09 -9.47 -17.95
C VAL A 143 8.58 -9.55 -18.18
N ILE A 144 7.78 -8.98 -17.27
CA ILE A 144 6.32 -8.97 -17.41
C ILE A 144 5.89 -8.09 -18.59
N LEU A 145 6.46 -6.90 -18.72
CA LEU A 145 6.15 -5.98 -19.82
C LEU A 145 6.55 -6.56 -21.18
N SER A 146 7.69 -7.25 -21.30
CA SER A 146 8.10 -7.87 -22.57
C SER A 146 7.18 -9.02 -22.98
N LEU A 147 6.65 -9.79 -22.03
CA LEU A 147 5.61 -10.79 -22.29
C LEU A 147 4.33 -10.15 -22.81
N ILE A 148 3.84 -9.09 -22.14
CA ILE A 148 2.63 -8.38 -22.55
C ILE A 148 2.83 -7.77 -23.94
N TYR A 149 3.98 -7.13 -24.19
CA TYR A 149 4.31 -6.53 -25.48
C TYR A 149 4.28 -7.58 -26.61
N ARG A 150 5.02 -8.69 -26.46
CA ARG A 150 5.06 -9.75 -27.47
C ARG A 150 3.68 -10.36 -27.72
N TYR A 151 2.88 -10.51 -26.67
CA TYR A 151 1.51 -11.00 -26.78
C TYR A 151 0.63 -10.03 -27.59
N LEU A 152 0.67 -8.73 -27.28
CA LEU A 152 -0.11 -7.72 -27.98
C LEU A 152 0.35 -7.51 -29.43
N ASP A 153 1.65 -7.55 -29.68
CA ASP A 153 2.21 -7.47 -31.03
C ASP A 153 1.83 -8.68 -31.87
N SER A 154 1.85 -9.90 -31.28
CA SER A 154 1.40 -11.12 -31.96
C SER A 154 -0.07 -11.10 -32.37
N ARG A 155 -0.89 -10.32 -31.66
CA ARG A 155 -2.31 -10.10 -31.98
C ARG A 155 -2.55 -8.92 -32.92
N GLY A 156 -1.51 -8.18 -33.30
CA GLY A 156 -1.63 -6.98 -34.12
C GLY A 156 -2.41 -5.85 -33.44
N SER A 157 -2.52 -5.85 -32.11
CA SER A 157 -3.26 -4.83 -31.35
C SER A 157 -2.47 -3.53 -31.17
N LEU A 158 -1.17 -3.55 -31.44
CA LEU A 158 -0.30 -2.38 -31.32
C LEU A 158 -0.30 -1.58 -32.63
N HIS A 159 -0.65 -0.30 -32.53
CA HIS A 159 -0.63 0.63 -33.65
C HIS A 159 0.62 1.51 -33.63
N GLN A 160 1.10 1.89 -34.82
CA GLN A 160 2.11 2.93 -34.99
C GLN A 160 1.82 3.78 -36.22
N THR A 161 2.15 5.06 -36.11
CA THR A 161 2.16 6.03 -37.20
C THR A 161 3.58 6.51 -37.41
N CYS A 162 4.10 6.43 -38.63
CA CYS A 162 5.47 6.79 -38.93
C CYS A 162 5.56 8.08 -39.74
N TYR A 163 6.44 8.97 -39.31
CA TYR A 163 6.73 10.24 -39.95
C TYR A 163 8.19 10.26 -40.39
N ARG A 164 8.49 11.09 -41.39
CA ARG A 164 9.86 11.31 -41.87
C ARG A 164 10.37 12.62 -41.28
N THR A 165 11.28 12.52 -40.31
CA THR A 165 11.82 13.68 -39.60
C THR A 165 13.09 14.17 -40.27
N GLU A 166 13.10 15.43 -40.71
CA GLU A 166 14.29 16.09 -41.28
C GLU A 166 15.24 16.52 -40.16
N ARG A 167 16.54 16.19 -40.28
CA ARG A 167 17.58 16.51 -39.29
C ARG A 167 18.52 17.60 -39.79
N GLY A 168 17.94 18.75 -40.15
CA GLY A 168 18.68 19.87 -40.73
C GLY A 168 19.17 19.62 -42.17
N GLN A 169 20.00 20.52 -42.69
CA GLN A 169 20.37 20.56 -44.11
C GLN A 169 21.41 19.50 -44.53
N THR A 170 22.17 18.94 -43.58
CA THR A 170 23.35 18.09 -43.86
C THR A 170 23.15 16.61 -43.54
N MET A 171 22.07 16.22 -42.84
CA MET A 171 21.82 14.83 -42.45
C MET A 171 20.60 14.26 -43.17
N PRO A 172 20.65 12.98 -43.61
CA PRO A 172 19.51 12.35 -44.23
C PRO A 172 18.34 12.26 -43.24
N PRO A 173 17.10 12.49 -43.71
CA PRO A 173 15.92 12.36 -42.89
C PRO A 173 15.72 10.93 -42.40
N VAL A 174 15.26 10.77 -41.17
CA VAL A 174 15.07 9.46 -40.53
C VAL A 174 13.59 9.18 -40.37
N LEU A 175 13.20 7.92 -40.57
CA LEU A 175 11.86 7.46 -40.27
C LEU A 175 11.71 7.35 -38.74
N SER A 176 10.82 8.15 -38.16
CA SER A 176 10.46 8.05 -36.74
C SER A 176 9.01 7.57 -36.61
N CYS A 177 8.80 6.50 -35.87
CA CYS A 177 7.47 5.95 -35.61
C CYS A 177 7.00 6.28 -34.20
N GLU A 178 5.74 6.67 -34.09
CA GLU A 178 5.04 6.96 -32.85
C GLU A 178 3.93 5.94 -32.62
N GLY A 179 3.63 5.67 -31.35
CA GLY A 179 2.57 4.75 -30.95
C GLY A 179 3.09 3.55 -30.17
N HIS A 180 2.16 2.74 -29.65
CA HIS A 180 2.47 1.63 -28.73
C HIS A 180 3.19 0.46 -29.38
N LYS A 181 3.30 0.41 -30.71
CA LYS A 181 4.17 -0.56 -31.39
C LYS A 181 5.64 -0.15 -31.36
N GLU A 182 5.95 1.12 -31.08
CA GLU A 182 7.31 1.50 -30.74
C GLU A 182 7.60 1.08 -29.27
N PRO A 183 8.68 0.32 -29.01
CA PRO A 183 8.96 -0.21 -27.66
C PRO A 183 9.13 0.87 -26.59
N THR A 184 9.74 2.01 -26.93
CA THR A 184 9.95 3.14 -25.99
C THR A 184 8.63 3.71 -25.50
N TYR A 185 7.69 3.96 -26.42
CA TYR A 185 6.35 4.45 -26.11
C TYR A 185 5.56 3.44 -25.28
N PHE A 186 5.58 2.16 -25.66
CA PHE A 186 4.91 1.11 -24.89
C PHE A 186 5.39 1.09 -23.43
N TYR A 187 6.71 1.07 -23.25
CA TYR A 187 7.34 0.94 -21.94
C TYR A 187 6.99 2.13 -21.02
N VAL A 188 7.12 3.36 -21.51
CA VAL A 188 6.78 4.58 -20.75
C VAL A 188 5.28 4.68 -20.49
N THR A 189 4.43 4.33 -21.47
CA THR A 189 2.96 4.34 -21.30
C THR A 189 2.53 3.41 -20.18
N CYS A 190 3.08 2.20 -20.10
CA CYS A 190 2.76 1.26 -19.02
C CYS A 190 3.09 1.83 -17.62
N VAL A 191 4.22 2.52 -17.48
CA VAL A 191 4.60 3.20 -16.24
C VAL A 191 3.58 4.29 -15.89
N PHE A 192 3.17 5.10 -16.86
CA PHE A 192 2.21 6.18 -16.62
C PHE A 192 0.82 5.65 -16.25
N ILE A 193 0.35 4.56 -16.88
CA ILE A 193 -0.91 3.90 -16.50
C ILE A 193 -0.85 3.46 -15.04
N LEU A 194 0.28 2.87 -14.64
CA LEU A 194 0.49 2.41 -13.28
C LEU A 194 0.54 3.58 -12.27
N ASN A 195 1.07 4.74 -12.67
CA ASN A 195 0.99 5.97 -11.86
C ASN A 195 -0.42 6.60 -11.87
N GLY A 196 -1.23 6.38 -12.90
CA GLY A 196 -2.67 6.65 -12.85
C GLY A 196 -3.37 5.80 -11.79
N LEU A 197 -3.01 4.52 -11.66
CA LEU A 197 -3.50 3.63 -10.60
C LEU A 197 -3.08 4.11 -9.21
N LEU A 198 -1.87 4.67 -9.06
CA LEU A 198 -1.42 5.28 -7.81
C LEU A 198 -2.38 6.39 -7.34
N LEU A 199 -2.71 7.35 -8.20
CA LEU A 199 -3.61 8.44 -7.79
C LEU A 199 -5.06 7.94 -7.59
N SER A 200 -5.51 6.98 -8.40
CA SER A 200 -6.83 6.34 -8.23
C SER A 200 -6.97 5.70 -6.85
N THR A 201 -5.95 4.95 -6.43
CA THR A 201 -5.93 4.24 -5.15
C THR A 201 -5.77 5.19 -3.98
N LEU A 202 -4.98 6.26 -4.11
CA LEU A 202 -4.90 7.35 -3.12
C LEU A 202 -6.27 8.03 -2.92
N PHE A 203 -6.99 8.32 -4.00
CA PHE A 203 -8.34 8.90 -3.92
C PHE A 203 -9.31 7.99 -3.17
N VAL A 204 -9.34 6.69 -3.49
CA VAL A 204 -10.19 5.71 -2.80
C VAL A 204 -9.78 5.60 -1.33
N PHE A 205 -8.49 5.55 -1.04
CA PHE A 205 -7.97 5.46 0.32
C PHE A 205 -8.37 6.68 1.17
N ALA A 206 -8.20 7.89 0.64
CA ALA A 206 -8.59 9.12 1.32
C ALA A 206 -10.12 9.24 1.50
N THR A 207 -10.89 8.83 0.50
CA THR A 207 -12.36 8.75 0.59
C THR A 207 -12.80 7.78 1.69
N TYR A 208 -12.12 6.64 1.81
CA TYR A 208 -12.37 5.67 2.87
C TYR A 208 -12.01 6.22 4.26
N LEU A 209 -10.88 6.90 4.40
CA LEU A 209 -10.48 7.48 5.70
C LEU A 209 -11.40 8.61 6.16
N SER A 210 -11.79 9.49 5.25
CA SER A 210 -12.63 10.65 5.54
C SER A 210 -14.13 10.34 5.56
N GLN A 211 -14.53 9.15 5.11
CA GLN A 211 -15.93 8.75 4.89
C GLN A 211 -16.69 9.71 3.96
N SER A 212 -15.97 10.40 3.07
CA SER A 212 -16.51 11.45 2.22
C SER A 212 -15.69 11.61 0.94
N ILE A 213 -16.38 11.87 -0.18
CA ILE A 213 -15.74 12.12 -1.48
C ILE A 213 -14.85 13.36 -1.42
N TYR A 214 -15.21 14.34 -0.60
CA TYR A 214 -14.43 15.58 -0.45
C TYR A 214 -13.02 15.33 0.09
N GLY A 215 -12.83 14.32 0.95
CA GLY A 215 -11.50 13.95 1.42
C GLY A 215 -10.63 13.37 0.30
N GLY A 216 -11.23 12.54 -0.57
CA GLY A 216 -10.59 12.07 -1.79
C GLY A 216 -10.16 13.21 -2.71
N LEU A 217 -11.09 14.13 -3.01
CA LEU A 217 -10.81 15.29 -3.87
C LEU A 217 -9.73 16.20 -3.30
N LEU A 218 -9.73 16.44 -1.98
CA LEU A 218 -8.70 17.23 -1.31
C LEU A 218 -7.32 16.57 -1.43
N THR A 219 -7.23 15.25 -1.23
CA THR A 219 -5.98 14.51 -1.42
C THR A 219 -5.50 14.58 -2.87
N THR A 220 -6.39 14.44 -3.84
CA THR A 220 -6.06 14.58 -5.26
C THR A 220 -5.54 15.99 -5.58
N ALA A 221 -6.20 17.04 -5.08
CA ALA A 221 -5.77 18.42 -5.27
C ALA A 221 -4.39 18.68 -4.62
N ALA A 222 -4.16 18.19 -3.40
CA ALA A 222 -2.88 18.30 -2.72
C ALA A 222 -1.76 17.54 -3.44
N TYR A 223 -2.08 16.39 -4.04
CA TYR A 223 -1.14 15.63 -4.86
C TYR A 223 -0.73 16.40 -6.11
N PHE A 224 -1.69 16.98 -6.85
CA PHE A 224 -1.39 17.81 -8.02
C PHE A 224 -0.61 19.08 -7.66
N TYR A 225 -0.96 19.74 -6.55
CA TYR A 225 -0.24 20.92 -6.08
C TYR A 225 1.24 20.62 -5.77
N ASN A 226 1.51 19.47 -5.16
CA ASN A 226 2.86 19.02 -4.81
C ASN A 226 3.44 18.02 -5.81
N HIS A 227 2.97 17.98 -7.07
CA HIS A 227 3.30 16.89 -7.99
C HIS A 227 4.81 16.69 -8.17
N GLY A 228 5.59 17.77 -8.29
CA GLY A 228 7.05 17.70 -8.46
C GLY A 228 7.81 17.08 -7.29
N GLU A 229 7.27 17.15 -6.08
CA GLU A 229 7.84 16.51 -4.88
C GLU A 229 7.21 15.13 -4.63
N ALA A 230 5.96 14.94 -5.03
CA ALA A 230 5.23 13.69 -4.83
C ALA A 230 5.67 12.58 -5.79
N THR A 231 6.07 12.94 -7.02
CA THR A 231 6.56 11.99 -8.00
C THR A 231 7.51 12.63 -9.00
N ARG A 232 8.55 11.88 -9.37
CA ARG A 232 9.47 12.23 -10.44
C ARG A 232 9.23 11.44 -11.73
N VAL A 233 8.11 10.71 -11.82
CA VAL A 233 7.80 9.81 -12.93
C VAL A 233 7.83 10.51 -14.28
N MET A 234 7.49 11.80 -14.35
CA MET A 234 7.52 12.56 -15.61
C MET A 234 8.92 12.86 -16.13
N TRP A 235 9.97 12.84 -15.29
CA TRP A 235 11.35 13.04 -15.75
C TRP A 235 12.07 11.72 -15.93
N THR A 236 11.79 10.78 -15.04
CA THR A 236 12.46 9.49 -14.97
C THR A 236 11.44 8.36 -14.84
N PRO A 237 10.67 8.05 -15.91
CA PRO A 237 9.58 7.09 -15.83
C PRO A 237 10.01 5.69 -15.36
N PRO A 238 10.99 5.02 -15.99
CA PRO A 238 11.21 3.59 -15.77
C PRO A 238 12.05 3.26 -14.53
N LEU A 239 12.08 4.14 -13.54
CA LEU A 239 12.72 3.85 -12.27
C LEU A 239 11.91 2.82 -11.46
N ARG A 240 12.60 2.08 -10.59
CA ARG A 240 12.01 0.98 -9.82
C ARG A 240 10.89 1.41 -8.91
N GLU A 241 11.02 2.58 -8.31
CA GLU A 241 10.01 3.14 -7.44
C GLU A 241 8.71 3.48 -8.19
N SER A 242 8.80 3.92 -9.45
CA SER A 242 7.64 4.20 -10.29
C SER A 242 6.78 2.96 -10.54
N PHE A 243 7.40 1.77 -10.52
CA PHE A 243 6.70 0.48 -10.61
C PHE A 243 6.11 0.01 -9.28
N SER A 244 6.78 0.28 -8.16
CA SER A 244 6.42 -0.32 -6.87
C SER A 244 5.41 0.52 -6.08
N PHE A 245 5.50 1.85 -6.10
CA PHE A 245 4.67 2.75 -5.27
C PHE A 245 3.15 2.52 -5.31
N PRO A 246 2.49 2.29 -6.47
CA PRO A 246 1.05 2.03 -6.48
C PRO A 246 0.65 0.81 -5.65
N PHE A 247 1.48 -0.24 -5.62
CA PHE A 247 1.24 -1.42 -4.79
C PHE A 247 1.41 -1.11 -3.31
N HIS A 248 2.32 -0.19 -2.94
CA HIS A 248 2.45 0.29 -1.57
C HIS A 248 1.19 0.97 -1.06
N VAL A 249 0.57 1.84 -1.87
CA VAL A 249 -0.67 2.54 -1.45
C VAL A 249 -1.83 1.55 -1.28
N ILE A 250 -1.97 0.57 -2.18
CA ILE A 250 -2.97 -0.49 -2.03
C ILE A 250 -2.70 -1.29 -0.74
N GLN A 251 -1.44 -1.59 -0.46
CA GLN A 251 -1.03 -2.30 0.75
C GLN A 251 -1.35 -1.48 2.01
N LEU A 252 -1.10 -0.16 2.01
CA LEU A 252 -1.42 0.75 3.11
C LEU A 252 -2.94 0.83 3.35
N PHE A 253 -3.72 0.89 2.27
CA PHE A 253 -5.17 0.85 2.34
C PHE A 253 -5.67 -0.44 3.00
N ALA A 254 -5.18 -1.59 2.53
CA ALA A 254 -5.51 -2.89 3.10
C ALA A 254 -5.08 -3.02 4.57
N LEU A 255 -3.89 -2.53 4.94
CA LEU A 255 -3.44 -2.51 6.34
C LEU A 255 -4.39 -1.68 7.20
N THR A 256 -4.73 -0.47 6.74
CA THR A 256 -5.59 0.45 7.49
C THR A 256 -6.98 -0.16 7.71
N TYR A 257 -7.51 -0.83 6.69
CA TYR A 257 -8.76 -1.59 6.80
C TYR A 257 -8.70 -2.68 7.88
N VAL A 258 -7.60 -3.45 7.93
CA VAL A 258 -7.39 -4.49 8.96
C VAL A 258 -7.25 -3.87 10.36
N LEU A 259 -6.58 -2.73 10.48
CA LEU A 259 -6.39 -2.05 11.76
C LEU A 259 -7.71 -1.56 12.36
N GLN A 260 -8.58 -0.98 11.54
CA GLN A 260 -9.89 -0.46 11.96
C GLN A 260 -10.87 -1.57 12.38
N LYS A 261 -10.79 -2.75 11.76
CA LYS A 261 -11.66 -3.88 12.14
C LYS A 261 -11.21 -4.51 13.47
N PRO A 262 -12.11 -4.78 14.42
CA PRO A 262 -11.75 -5.60 15.57
C PRO A 262 -11.41 -7.01 15.07
N LEU A 263 -10.20 -7.49 15.38
CA LEU A 263 -9.85 -8.90 15.18
C LEU A 263 -10.54 -9.66 16.30
N THR A 264 -11.82 -9.96 16.11
CA THR A 264 -12.57 -10.80 17.05
C THR A 264 -12.09 -12.24 16.83
N PHE A 265 -11.06 -12.64 17.59
CA PHE A 265 -10.64 -14.04 17.75
C PHE A 265 -11.54 -14.83 18.70
N ARG A 266 -12.60 -14.18 19.22
CA ARG A 266 -13.53 -14.83 20.13
C ARG A 266 -14.19 -15.98 19.38
N GLN A 267 -13.77 -17.19 19.74
CA GLN A 267 -14.58 -18.39 19.62
C GLN A 267 -16.00 -17.98 19.97
N LEU A 268 -16.93 -18.11 19.03
CA LEU A 268 -18.35 -18.07 19.36
C LEU A 268 -18.52 -19.14 20.42
N LYS A 269 -18.58 -18.73 21.69
CA LYS A 269 -19.00 -19.60 22.77
C LYS A 269 -20.44 -19.87 22.41
N VAL A 270 -20.67 -21.04 21.80
CA VAL A 270 -21.97 -21.52 21.35
C VAL A 270 -22.82 -21.65 22.61
N GLU A 271 -23.51 -20.58 22.98
CA GLU A 271 -24.70 -20.71 23.81
C GLU A 271 -25.76 -21.34 22.90
N SER A 272 -25.84 -22.65 23.03
CA SER A 272 -26.81 -23.53 22.41
C SER A 272 -28.23 -23.05 22.72
N SER A 273 -28.76 -22.19 21.86
CA SER A 273 -30.21 -22.08 21.65
C SER A 273 -30.49 -22.60 20.24
N ASN A 274 -30.97 -23.85 20.19
CA ASN A 274 -31.35 -24.56 18.98
C ASN A 274 -32.27 -23.68 18.13
N ASN A 275 -31.78 -23.23 16.97
CA ASN A 275 -32.53 -23.11 15.70
C ASN A 275 -31.72 -22.47 14.54
N ASN A 276 -30.49 -21.99 14.73
CA ASN A 276 -29.73 -21.28 13.68
C ASN A 276 -28.39 -21.91 13.25
N LEU A 277 -28.21 -23.23 13.43
CA LEU A 277 -26.95 -23.93 13.15
C LEU A 277 -26.44 -23.76 11.70
N LYS A 278 -27.34 -23.66 10.71
CA LYS A 278 -26.99 -23.40 9.30
C LYS A 278 -26.50 -21.96 9.07
N ASN A 279 -27.12 -20.98 9.74
CA ASN A 279 -26.73 -19.58 9.62
C ASN A 279 -25.37 -19.35 10.28
N ASP A 280 -25.12 -19.94 11.45
CA ASP A 280 -23.84 -19.82 12.17
C ASP A 280 -22.66 -20.44 11.39
N ALA A 281 -22.87 -21.59 10.74
CA ALA A 281 -21.88 -22.21 9.88
C ALA A 281 -21.58 -21.34 8.63
N SER A 282 -22.62 -20.75 8.03
CA SER A 282 -22.46 -19.85 6.88
C SER A 282 -21.67 -18.58 7.25
N ILE A 283 -21.97 -17.97 8.39
CA ILE A 283 -21.29 -16.76 8.88
C ILE A 283 -19.82 -17.06 9.21
N LEU A 284 -19.52 -18.19 9.85
CA LEU A 284 -18.14 -18.60 10.14
C LEU A 284 -17.33 -18.86 8.88
N SER A 285 -17.92 -19.52 7.87
CA SER A 285 -17.26 -19.76 6.59
C SER A 285 -16.98 -18.45 5.85
N GLN A 286 -17.91 -17.50 5.86
CA GLN A 286 -17.75 -16.18 5.26
C GLN A 286 -16.65 -15.36 5.96
N GLN A 287 -16.59 -15.37 7.30
CA GLN A 287 -15.50 -14.71 8.04
C GLN A 287 -14.12 -15.31 7.78
N LYS A 288 -14.04 -16.64 7.59
CA LYS A 288 -12.78 -17.29 7.20
C LYS A 288 -12.33 -16.88 5.80
N ILE A 289 -13.26 -16.81 4.85
CA ILE A 289 -12.98 -16.40 3.46
C ILE A 289 -12.47 -14.95 3.44
N GLU A 290 -13.13 -14.02 4.14
CA GLU A 290 -12.68 -12.63 4.23
C GLU A 290 -11.27 -12.50 4.81
N LYS A 291 -10.95 -13.29 5.85
CA LYS A 291 -9.60 -13.32 6.44
C LYS A 291 -8.56 -13.82 5.45
N ILE A 292 -8.85 -14.91 4.73
CA ILE A 292 -7.93 -15.45 3.70
C ILE A 292 -7.72 -14.43 2.59
N GLN A 293 -8.79 -13.79 2.11
CA GLN A 293 -8.72 -12.74 1.08
C GLN A 293 -7.84 -11.57 1.53
N LEU A 294 -7.95 -11.13 2.79
CA LEU A 294 -7.11 -10.05 3.33
C LEU A 294 -5.63 -10.46 3.46
N ILE A 295 -5.35 -11.68 3.90
CA ILE A 295 -3.98 -12.22 3.97
C ILE A 295 -3.38 -12.24 2.57
N LEU A 296 -4.11 -12.77 1.58
CA LEU A 296 -3.68 -12.83 0.19
C LEU A 296 -3.44 -11.42 -0.37
N LEU A 297 -4.38 -10.49 -0.16
CA LEU A 297 -4.25 -9.11 -0.64
C LEU A 297 -3.02 -8.41 -0.06
N LEU A 298 -2.81 -8.48 1.26
CA LEU A 298 -1.64 -7.89 1.91
C LEU A 298 -0.34 -8.56 1.45
N SER A 299 -0.33 -9.88 1.32
CA SER A 299 0.88 -10.61 0.92
C SER A 299 1.25 -10.31 -0.53
N ILE A 300 0.30 -10.36 -1.45
CA ILE A 300 0.52 -10.09 -2.88
C ILE A 300 0.97 -8.65 -3.10
N THR A 301 0.32 -7.68 -2.45
CA THR A 301 0.69 -6.26 -2.59
C THR A 301 2.04 -5.94 -1.96
N SER A 302 2.38 -6.55 -0.80
CA SER A 302 3.73 -6.49 -0.24
C SER A 302 4.79 -7.08 -1.18
N ILE A 303 4.52 -8.22 -1.82
CA ILE A 303 5.45 -8.85 -2.79
C ILE A 303 5.63 -7.95 -4.03
N LEU A 304 4.54 -7.45 -4.61
CA LEU A 304 4.60 -6.55 -5.77
C LEU A 304 5.29 -5.21 -5.47
N TYR A 305 5.29 -4.79 -4.20
CA TYR A 305 6.05 -3.62 -3.76
C TYR A 305 7.55 -3.93 -3.57
N LEU A 306 7.88 -5.05 -2.93
CA LEU A 306 9.27 -5.44 -2.64
C LEU A 306 10.04 -5.95 -3.87
N LEU A 307 9.36 -6.63 -4.82
CA LEU A 307 10.02 -7.25 -5.98
C LEU A 307 10.74 -6.24 -6.88
N PRO A 308 10.12 -5.14 -7.33
CA PRO A 308 10.77 -4.22 -8.27
C PRO A 308 11.82 -3.34 -7.60
N TRP A 309 11.66 -3.02 -6.31
CA TRP A 309 12.38 -1.93 -5.67
C TRP A 309 13.20 -2.37 -4.46
N GLN A 310 14.53 -2.35 -4.61
CA GLN A 310 15.47 -2.76 -3.56
C GLN A 310 15.32 -1.99 -2.24
N PHE A 311 14.96 -0.71 -2.29
CA PHE A 311 14.83 0.13 -1.10
C PHE A 311 13.47 0.03 -0.42
N ALA A 312 12.52 -0.71 -1.00
CA ALA A 312 11.18 -0.91 -0.44
C ALA A 312 11.22 -1.49 0.98
N GLN A 313 12.27 -2.25 1.31
CA GLN A 313 12.50 -2.80 2.66
C GLN A 313 12.52 -1.72 3.76
N PHE A 314 13.06 -0.52 3.48
CA PHE A 314 13.10 0.56 4.47
C PHE A 314 11.69 1.08 4.77
N THR A 315 10.89 1.31 3.73
CA THR A 315 9.50 1.74 3.90
C THR A 315 8.68 0.68 4.65
N MET A 316 8.82 -0.60 4.30
CA MET A 316 8.13 -1.69 5.01
C MET A 316 8.58 -1.81 6.48
N ALA A 317 9.86 -1.58 6.77
CA ALA A 317 10.35 -1.51 8.15
C ALA A 317 9.72 -0.33 8.91
N THR A 318 9.66 0.87 8.32
CA THR A 318 9.01 2.03 8.96
C THR A 318 7.52 1.82 9.20
N GLN A 319 6.83 1.14 8.28
CA GLN A 319 5.42 0.78 8.42
C GLN A 319 5.23 -0.18 9.60
N LEU A 320 6.05 -1.22 9.71
CA LEU A 320 5.97 -2.19 10.79
C LEU A 320 6.33 -1.55 12.16
N LEU A 321 7.31 -0.66 12.19
CA LEU A 321 7.61 0.17 13.37
C LEU A 321 6.43 1.08 13.76
N SER A 322 5.72 1.65 12.78
CA SER A 322 4.52 2.46 13.03
C SER A 322 3.39 1.63 13.63
N VAL A 323 3.19 0.39 13.17
CA VAL A 323 2.26 -0.56 13.81
C VAL A 323 2.72 -0.90 15.23
N GLY A 324 4.03 -1.06 15.44
CA GLY A 324 4.62 -1.22 16.77
C GLY A 324 4.36 -0.04 17.71
N LEU A 325 4.39 1.19 17.19
CA LEU A 325 4.05 2.39 17.97
C LEU A 325 2.58 2.36 18.42
N LEU A 326 1.67 1.93 17.55
CA LEU A 326 0.25 1.76 17.91
C LEU A 326 0.07 0.68 19.00
N TYR A 327 0.90 -0.36 19.02
CA TYR A 327 0.95 -1.33 20.11
C TYR A 327 1.50 -0.74 21.42
N ILE A 328 2.58 0.06 21.36
CA ILE A 328 3.13 0.76 22.53
C ILE A 328 2.06 1.65 23.19
N LEU A 329 1.28 2.37 22.37
CA LEU A 329 0.17 3.21 22.81
C LEU A 329 -1.07 2.42 23.29
N ASN A 330 -1.02 1.09 23.26
CA ASN A 330 -2.12 0.20 23.64
C ASN A 330 -3.40 0.43 22.81
N LEU A 331 -3.25 0.81 21.53
CA LEU A 331 -4.35 0.96 20.57
C LEU A 331 -4.63 -0.33 19.79
N ILE A 332 -3.64 -1.23 19.74
CA ILE A 332 -3.69 -2.51 19.04
C ILE A 332 -3.38 -3.64 20.04
N SER A 333 -4.08 -4.78 19.92
CA SER A 333 -3.79 -5.96 20.74
C SER A 333 -2.57 -6.73 20.25
N LEU A 334 -1.92 -7.46 21.15
CA LEU A 334 -0.76 -8.30 20.85
C LEU A 334 -1.05 -9.34 19.74
N GLU A 335 -2.26 -9.90 19.70
CA GLU A 335 -2.70 -10.83 18.66
C GLU A 335 -2.75 -10.18 17.27
N LYS A 336 -3.23 -8.93 17.17
CA LYS A 336 -3.25 -8.19 15.91
C LYS A 336 -1.83 -7.91 15.41
N LEU A 337 -0.94 -7.53 16.32
CA LEU A 337 0.46 -7.27 16.00
C LEU A 337 1.13 -8.54 15.46
N LEU A 338 0.94 -9.69 16.14
CA LEU A 338 1.46 -10.98 15.68
C LEU A 338 0.88 -11.37 14.31
N PHE A 339 -0.43 -11.21 14.11
CA PHE A 339 -1.10 -11.52 12.85
C PHE A 339 -0.49 -10.73 11.68
N LEU A 340 -0.32 -9.41 11.85
CA LEU A 340 0.30 -8.55 10.84
C LEU A 340 1.77 -8.93 10.62
N ASN A 341 2.52 -9.22 11.69
CA ASN A 341 3.92 -9.63 11.59
C ASN A 341 4.05 -10.94 10.79
N CYS A 342 3.17 -11.93 11.02
CA CYS A 342 3.17 -13.19 10.25
C CYS A 342 2.92 -12.99 8.75
N ILE A 343 2.02 -12.07 8.37
CA ILE A 343 1.79 -11.74 6.95
C ILE A 343 3.05 -11.12 6.33
N GLN A 344 3.73 -10.23 7.06
CA GLN A 344 4.96 -9.63 6.57
C GLN A 344 6.11 -10.64 6.48
N THR A 345 6.21 -11.58 7.43
CA THR A 345 7.15 -12.70 7.35
C THR A 345 6.89 -13.57 6.12
N LEU A 346 5.64 -13.92 5.85
CA LEU A 346 5.27 -14.69 4.65
C LEU A 346 5.67 -13.93 3.37
N SER A 347 5.39 -12.64 3.33
CA SER A 347 5.74 -11.77 2.18
C SER A 347 7.25 -11.68 1.98
N LEU A 348 8.02 -11.53 3.06
CA LEU A 348 9.48 -11.52 3.04
C LEU A 348 10.04 -12.84 2.49
N LEU A 349 9.60 -13.98 3.04
CA LEU A 349 10.08 -15.30 2.62
C LEU A 349 9.75 -15.60 1.16
N LEU A 350 8.53 -15.29 0.71
CA LEU A 350 8.13 -15.46 -0.70
C LEU A 350 8.93 -14.55 -1.63
N THR A 351 9.17 -13.30 -1.23
CA THR A 351 9.98 -12.36 -2.03
C THR A 351 11.42 -12.84 -2.13
N THR A 352 12.03 -13.28 -1.03
CA THR A 352 13.38 -13.86 -1.03
C THR A 352 13.45 -15.10 -1.94
N LEU A 353 12.42 -15.94 -1.92
CA LEU A 353 12.35 -17.11 -2.81
C LEU A 353 12.30 -16.70 -4.29
N PHE A 354 11.48 -15.71 -4.64
CA PHE A 354 11.43 -15.19 -6.00
C PHE A 354 12.75 -14.54 -6.43
N MET A 355 13.42 -13.83 -5.52
CA MET A 355 14.74 -13.22 -5.74
C MET A 355 15.91 -14.20 -5.58
N PHE A 356 15.70 -15.51 -5.74
CA PHE A 356 16.77 -16.53 -5.71
C PHE A 356 17.62 -16.55 -4.42
N GLY A 357 17.06 -16.15 -3.28
CA GLY A 357 17.80 -16.14 -2.01
C GLY A 357 18.63 -14.88 -1.78
N ASN A 358 18.21 -13.74 -2.34
CA ASN A 358 18.88 -12.46 -2.14
C ASN A 358 19.19 -12.19 -0.65
N ARG A 359 20.48 -12.17 -0.34
CA ARG A 359 20.99 -12.03 1.04
C ARG A 359 20.67 -10.66 1.62
N MET A 360 20.69 -9.60 0.81
CA MET A 360 20.46 -8.23 1.25
C MET A 360 19.08 -8.07 1.89
N LEU A 361 18.06 -8.69 1.31
CA LEU A 361 16.70 -8.63 1.85
C LEU A 361 16.58 -9.40 3.18
N LEU A 362 17.28 -10.52 3.31
CA LEU A 362 17.23 -11.37 4.51
C LEU A 362 17.98 -10.77 5.70
N THR A 363 19.05 -10.01 5.45
CA THR A 363 19.84 -9.31 6.47
C THR A 363 19.40 -7.87 6.71
N SER A 364 18.37 -7.41 5.99
CA SER A 364 17.86 -6.05 6.05
C SER A 364 17.28 -5.64 7.41
N LEU A 365 17.19 -4.32 7.61
CA LEU A 365 16.43 -3.71 8.70
C LEU A 365 15.00 -4.26 8.82
N PHE A 366 14.35 -4.57 7.69
CA PHE A 366 12.99 -5.10 7.69
C PHE A 366 12.92 -6.50 8.33
N SER A 367 13.83 -7.39 7.95
CA SER A 367 13.98 -8.72 8.56
C SER A 367 14.28 -8.61 10.07
N GLN A 368 15.16 -7.68 10.46
CA GLN A 368 15.44 -7.39 11.86
C GLN A 368 14.20 -6.96 12.64
N VAL A 369 13.40 -6.04 12.10
CA VAL A 369 12.18 -5.54 12.77
C VAL A 369 11.15 -6.67 12.91
N ILE A 370 11.01 -7.55 11.91
CA ILE A 370 10.13 -8.73 11.99
C ILE A 370 10.53 -9.65 13.14
N ILE A 371 11.82 -10.01 13.24
CA ILE A 371 12.35 -10.86 14.32
C ILE A 371 12.14 -10.18 15.68
N THR A 372 12.34 -8.86 15.73
CA THR A 372 12.14 -8.07 16.94
C THR A 372 10.70 -8.18 17.44
N PHE A 373 9.69 -8.07 16.57
CA PHE A 373 8.29 -8.18 16.99
C PHE A 373 7.88 -9.60 17.41
N TYR A 374 8.53 -10.65 16.92
CA TYR A 374 8.35 -12.00 17.47
C TYR A 374 8.91 -12.11 18.90
N LEU A 375 10.06 -11.50 19.18
CA LEU A 375 10.59 -11.44 20.55
C LEU A 375 9.72 -10.61 21.47
N VAL A 376 9.20 -9.46 21.00
CA VAL A 376 8.25 -8.63 21.75
C VAL A 376 7.01 -9.45 22.12
N TYR A 377 6.46 -10.22 21.18
CA TYR A 377 5.35 -11.12 21.44
C TYR A 377 5.67 -12.14 22.54
N ALA A 378 6.83 -12.81 22.45
CA ALA A 378 7.24 -13.81 23.43
C ALA A 378 7.43 -13.21 24.84
N ILE A 379 8.13 -12.08 24.94
CA ILE A 379 8.41 -11.40 26.22
C ILE A 379 7.13 -10.84 26.84
N ASP A 380 6.25 -10.20 26.05
CA ASP A 380 5.04 -9.61 26.60
C ASP A 380 4.00 -10.68 26.98
N HIS A 381 3.88 -11.76 26.21
CA HIS A 381 3.07 -12.91 26.60
C HIS A 381 3.53 -13.53 27.92
N LEU A 382 4.85 -13.67 28.12
CA LEU A 382 5.41 -14.13 29.39
C LEU A 382 5.13 -13.12 30.51
N THR A 383 5.42 -11.84 30.30
CA THR A 383 5.33 -10.80 31.33
C THR A 383 3.89 -10.53 31.76
N SER A 384 2.94 -10.54 30.82
CA SER A 384 1.51 -10.31 31.10
C SER A 384 0.90 -11.40 31.99
N SER A 385 1.44 -12.62 31.95
CA SER A 385 1.07 -13.71 32.86
C SER A 385 1.44 -13.41 34.33
N TYR A 386 2.51 -12.65 34.57
CA TYR A 386 3.03 -12.38 35.91
C TYR A 386 2.71 -10.98 36.44
N LEU A 387 2.54 -9.97 35.57
CA LEU A 387 2.47 -8.56 35.98
C LEU A 387 1.29 -7.83 35.30
N SER A 388 0.10 -7.87 35.92
CA SER A 388 -1.06 -7.11 35.45
C SER A 388 -0.98 -5.64 35.88
N ILE A 389 -0.56 -4.77 34.96
CA ILE A 389 -0.49 -3.32 35.20
C ILE A 389 -1.80 -2.67 34.71
N THR A 390 -2.49 -1.96 35.61
CA THR A 390 -3.74 -1.24 35.30
C THR A 390 -3.51 0.21 34.84
N ASN A 391 -2.40 0.84 35.22
CA ASN A 391 -2.09 2.23 34.87
C ASN A 391 -1.55 2.34 33.43
N ARG A 392 -2.22 3.14 32.59
CA ARG A 392 -1.83 3.35 31.18
C ARG A 392 -0.38 3.83 31.01
N PHE A 393 0.09 4.76 31.83
CA PHE A 393 1.48 5.25 31.74
C PHE A 393 2.52 4.16 32.05
N LYS A 394 2.25 3.33 33.06
CA LYS A 394 3.12 2.21 33.41
C LYS A 394 3.10 1.12 32.33
N LEU A 395 1.95 0.92 31.68
CA LEU A 395 1.81 -0.01 30.56
C LEU A 395 2.60 0.45 29.32
N ILE A 396 2.47 1.73 28.95
CA ILE A 396 3.25 2.33 27.84
C ILE A 396 4.75 2.19 28.13
N PHE A 397 5.19 2.54 29.34
CA PHE A 397 6.60 2.39 29.73
C PHE A 397 7.09 0.93 29.62
N LYS A 398 6.28 -0.04 30.07
CA LYS A 398 6.57 -1.47 29.91
C LYS A 398 6.72 -1.85 28.44
N HIS A 399 5.76 -1.49 27.58
CA HIS A 399 5.82 -1.82 26.15
C HIS A 399 7.02 -1.17 25.45
N THR A 400 7.30 0.10 25.73
CA THR A 400 8.48 0.80 25.19
C THR A 400 9.77 0.10 25.59
N LEU A 401 9.91 -0.28 26.86
CA LEU A 401 11.11 -0.97 27.35
C LEU A 401 11.28 -2.33 26.66
N ILE A 402 10.20 -3.12 26.54
CA ILE A 402 10.22 -4.43 25.85
C ILE A 402 10.65 -4.27 24.39
N VAL A 403 10.08 -3.31 23.66
CA VAL A 403 10.40 -3.08 22.24
C VAL A 403 11.86 -2.64 22.07
N VAL A 404 12.34 -1.68 22.86
CA VAL A 404 13.72 -1.17 22.77
C VAL A 404 14.74 -2.26 23.13
N ILE A 405 14.52 -3.01 24.21
CA ILE A 405 15.41 -4.11 24.61
C ILE A 405 15.43 -5.19 23.53
N SER A 406 14.25 -5.59 23.01
CA SER A 406 14.16 -6.59 21.95
C SER A 406 14.90 -6.16 20.69
N PHE A 407 14.77 -4.89 20.29
CA PHE A 407 15.43 -4.34 19.10
C PHE A 407 16.96 -4.29 19.24
N LEU A 408 17.46 -3.87 20.41
CA LEU A 408 18.90 -3.85 20.69
C LEU A 408 19.45 -5.28 20.72
N PHE A 409 18.72 -6.21 21.33
CA PHE A 409 19.11 -7.61 21.39
C PHE A 409 19.19 -8.24 19.99
N THR A 410 18.16 -8.10 19.15
CA THR A 410 18.19 -8.62 17.77
C THR A 410 19.30 -7.99 16.95
N LYS A 411 19.55 -6.68 17.12
CA LYS A 411 20.66 -5.99 16.46
C LYS A 411 22.00 -6.63 16.82
N LEU A 412 22.28 -6.82 18.11
CA LEU A 412 23.52 -7.43 18.58
C LEU A 412 23.71 -8.86 18.07
N VAL A 413 22.62 -9.65 18.05
CA VAL A 413 22.63 -11.02 17.52
C VAL A 413 22.96 -11.02 16.03
N ILE A 414 22.27 -10.19 15.23
CA ILE A 414 22.51 -10.11 13.78
C ILE A 414 23.94 -9.65 13.49
N MET A 415 24.42 -8.61 14.17
CA MET A 415 25.79 -8.11 13.98
C MET A 415 26.84 -9.19 14.29
N LYS A 416 26.62 -10.02 15.31
CA LYS A 416 27.57 -11.06 15.72
C LYS A 416 27.51 -12.34 14.85
N PHE A 417 26.33 -12.72 14.38
CA PHE A 417 26.13 -13.96 13.63
C PHE A 417 26.35 -13.82 12.12
N LEU A 418 26.01 -12.66 11.55
CA LEU A 418 26.00 -12.49 10.10
C LEU A 418 27.23 -11.77 9.55
N SER A 419 28.04 -11.11 10.39
CA SER A 419 29.25 -10.37 9.96
C SER A 419 29.00 -9.50 8.72
N VAL A 420 27.83 -8.87 8.65
CA VAL A 420 27.41 -8.05 7.51
C VAL A 420 27.76 -6.60 7.80
N ASP A 421 28.63 -6.03 6.97
CA ASP A 421 29.02 -4.62 6.97
C ASP A 421 28.13 -3.75 6.04
N ASP A 422 27.20 -4.35 5.30
CA ASP A 422 26.51 -3.73 4.15
C ASP A 422 25.71 -2.44 4.47
N ASP A 423 25.22 -2.27 5.71
CA ASP A 423 24.44 -1.08 6.13
C ASP A 423 25.27 -0.05 6.91
N GLN A 424 26.59 -0.23 7.06
CA GLN A 424 27.45 0.73 7.76
C GLN A 424 27.42 2.10 7.11
N HIS A 425 27.28 2.16 5.78
CA HIS A 425 27.21 3.41 5.02
C HIS A 425 26.04 4.32 5.44
N ILE A 426 24.88 3.75 5.80
CA ILE A 426 23.72 4.53 6.25
C ILE A 426 24.03 5.15 7.62
N TRP A 427 24.62 4.37 8.53
CA TRP A 427 25.02 4.86 9.84
C TRP A 427 26.13 5.90 9.75
N ASP A 428 27.04 5.75 8.80
CA ASP A 428 28.10 6.71 8.50
C ASP A 428 27.54 8.05 8.00
N ILE A 429 26.51 8.02 7.14
CA ILE A 429 25.78 9.23 6.68
C ILE A 429 25.01 9.88 7.83
N PHE A 430 24.34 9.09 8.68
CA PHE A 430 23.70 9.64 9.87
C PHE A 430 24.73 10.26 10.81
N ARG A 431 25.86 9.58 11.03
CA ARG A 431 26.94 10.05 11.89
C ARG A 431 27.58 11.33 11.35
N SER A 432 27.82 11.45 10.05
CA SER A 432 28.38 12.66 9.45
C SER A 432 27.47 13.88 9.56
N LYS A 433 26.14 13.68 9.64
CA LYS A 433 25.19 14.78 9.90
C LYS A 433 25.30 15.34 11.32
N PHE A 434 25.76 14.56 12.30
CA PHE A 434 25.89 14.98 13.71
C PHE A 434 27.34 15.26 14.14
N ASP A 435 28.30 14.58 13.54
CA ASP A 435 29.73 14.72 13.81
C ASP A 435 30.42 15.35 12.59
N LYS A 436 30.72 16.65 12.69
CA LYS A 436 31.35 17.44 11.60
C LYS A 436 32.74 16.92 11.19
N ASN A 437 33.38 16.10 12.02
CA ASN A 437 34.72 15.56 11.77
C ASN A 437 34.68 14.14 11.16
N PHE A 438 33.51 13.49 11.10
CA PHE A 438 33.38 12.16 10.54
C PHE A 438 33.20 12.23 9.02
N ARG A 439 34.26 11.89 8.27
CA ARG A 439 34.29 11.91 6.80
C ARG A 439 34.72 10.55 6.26
N THR A 440 33.86 9.93 5.46
CA THR A 440 34.10 8.71 4.68
C THR A 440 33.74 8.98 3.22
N PHE A 441 34.15 8.12 2.29
CA PHE A 441 33.90 8.30 0.86
C PHE A 441 32.41 8.56 0.54
N HIS A 442 31.51 7.88 1.24
CA HIS A 442 30.05 8.02 1.08
C HIS A 442 29.44 9.26 1.74
N THR A 443 30.17 9.95 2.63
CA THR A 443 29.69 11.17 3.30
C THR A 443 30.23 12.45 2.68
N GLN A 444 31.04 12.31 1.61
CA GLN A 444 31.58 13.40 0.80
C GLN A 444 30.92 13.54 -0.59
N LEU A 445 30.06 12.59 -0.97
CA LEU A 445 29.09 12.72 -2.07
C LEU A 445 27.89 13.53 -1.59
#